data_AF-D4MMZ2-F1
#
_entry.id   AF-D4MMZ2-F1
#
_cell.length_a   1.000
_cell.length_b   1.000
_cell.length_c   1.000
_cell.angle_alpha   90.00
_cell.angle_beta   90.00
_cell.angle_gamma   90.00
#
_symmetry.space_group_name_H-M   'P 1'
#
loop_
_entity.id
_entity.type
_entity.pdbx_description
1 polymer ?
#
loop_
_entity_poly.entity_id
_entity_poly.type
_entity_poly.pdbx_seq_one_letter_code
_entity_poly.pdbx_strand_id
1 'polypeptide(L)'
;MMCYYNNSKRIVDSYSKNVIREAKYGYQSLSKFIQNEINKDVWILNNTSVKSIEWQFYWSEVSQTGGPSGLLLKELTNRGIKVFFH
;
A
#
# COMPACT_ATOMS: atom_id res chain seq x y z
N MET A 1 -5.39 11.26 6.34
CA MET A 1 -6.03 10.65 7.54
C MET A 1 -4.97 9.84 8.27
N MET A 2 -4.99 9.85 9.59
CA MET A 2 -4.00 9.14 10.42
C MET A 2 -4.63 7.87 11.00
N CYS A 3 -4.02 6.71 10.77
CA CYS A 3 -4.49 5.44 11.31
C CYS A 3 -3.41 4.87 12.26
N TYR A 4 -3.84 4.27 13.37
CA TYR A 4 -2.93 3.74 14.40
C TYR A 4 -2.85 2.22 14.32
N TYR A 5 -1.64 1.67 14.25
CA TYR A 5 -1.35 0.25 14.43
C TYR A 5 -0.36 0.10 15.59
N ASN A 6 -0.78 -0.48 16.72
CA ASN A 6 0.08 -0.82 17.85
C ASN A 6 1.04 0.33 18.27
N ASN A 7 0.51 1.53 18.53
CA ASN A 7 1.23 2.79 18.79
C ASN A 7 2.14 3.32 17.67
N SER A 8 2.16 2.71 16.48
CA SER A 8 2.86 3.21 15.31
C SER A 8 1.91 3.92 14.34
N LYS A 9 2.31 5.11 13.89
CA LYS A 9 1.57 5.95 12.95
C LYS A 9 1.62 5.34 11.54
N ARG A 10 0.46 5.26 10.87
CA ARG A 10 0.34 5.05 9.42
C ARG A 10 -0.19 6.34 8.81
N ILE A 11 0.64 6.96 7.97
CA ILE A 11 0.28 8.11 7.14
C ILE A 11 0.01 7.55 5.76
N VAL A 12 -1.13 7.88 5.17
CA VAL A 12 -1.54 7.44 3.84
C VAL A 12 -1.65 8.64 2.90
N ASP A 13 -1.42 8.45 1.61
CA ASP A 13 -1.45 9.54 0.63
C ASP A 13 -2.87 10.09 0.43
N SER A 14 -3.89 9.23 0.50
CA SER A 14 -5.28 9.66 0.39
C SER A 14 -6.23 8.80 1.21
N TYR A 15 -7.28 9.43 1.75
CA TYR A 15 -8.41 8.74 2.38
C TYR A 15 -9.72 9.43 2.02
N SER A 16 -10.58 8.74 1.28
CA SER A 16 -11.89 9.26 0.89
C SER A 16 -12.87 8.11 0.62
N LYS A 17 -14.16 8.32 0.91
CA LYS A 17 -15.21 7.31 0.70
C LYS A 17 -14.90 5.95 1.35
N ASN A 18 -14.23 5.96 2.52
CA ASN A 18 -13.72 4.79 3.23
C ASN A 18 -12.72 3.94 2.42
N VAL A 19 -12.01 4.54 1.48
CA VAL A 19 -10.94 3.90 0.71
C VAL A 19 -9.64 4.64 0.98
N ILE A 20 -8.62 3.89 1.37
CA ILE A 20 -7.25 4.38 1.52
C ILE A 20 -6.51 4.14 0.21
N ARG A 21 -5.69 5.12 -0.20
CA ARG A 21 -4.80 4.98 -1.37
C ARG A 21 -3.36 5.31 -0.99
N GLU A 22 -2.46 4.51 -1.53
CA GLU A 22 -1.01 4.67 -1.48
C GLU A 22 -0.48 4.76 -2.92
N ALA A 23 0.40 5.71 -3.18
CA ALA A 23 1.10 5.87 -4.45
C ALA A 23 2.58 5.47 -4.26
N LYS A 24 3.07 4.60 -5.13
CA LYS A 24 4.49 4.26 -5.20
C LYS A 24 5.01 4.55 -6.60
N TYR A 25 6.19 5.15 -6.67
CA TYR A 25 6.86 5.46 -7.93
C TYR A 25 8.10 4.57 -8.08
N GLY A 26 8.40 4.19 -9.31
CA GLY A 26 9.55 3.34 -9.60
C GLY A 26 9.34 1.89 -9.20
N TYR A 27 10.40 1.08 -9.35
CA TYR A 27 10.37 -0.31 -8.93
C TYR A 27 10.35 -0.44 -7.40
N GLN A 28 9.46 -1.30 -6.89
CA GLN A 28 9.33 -1.58 -5.46
C GLN A 28 9.51 -3.07 -5.18
N SER A 29 10.27 -3.40 -4.14
CA SER A 29 10.46 -4.79 -3.69
C SER A 29 9.79 -5.03 -2.34
N LEU A 30 9.57 -6.31 -1.98
CA LEU A 30 9.00 -6.72 -0.69
C LEU A 30 10.03 -6.60 0.44
N SER A 31 10.48 -5.37 0.71
CA SER A 31 11.40 -5.08 1.81
C SER A 31 10.72 -5.19 3.17
N LYS A 32 11.50 -5.20 4.26
CA LYS A 32 10.96 -5.15 5.63
C LYS A 32 10.09 -3.90 5.86
N PHE A 33 10.46 -2.78 5.23
CA PHE A 33 9.69 -1.54 5.29
C PHE A 33 8.32 -1.72 4.64
N ILE A 34 8.29 -2.21 3.39
CA ILE A 34 7.04 -2.45 2.65
C ILE A 34 6.16 -3.50 3.35
N GLN A 35 6.74 -4.57 3.89
CA GLN A 35 6.00 -5.54 4.71
C GLN A 35 5.34 -4.91 5.94
N ASN A 36 6.03 -3.98 6.60
CA ASN A 36 5.46 -3.26 7.74
C ASN A 36 4.29 -2.37 7.31
N GLU A 37 4.38 -1.68 6.16
CA GLU A 37 3.26 -0.91 5.61
C GLU A 37 2.06 -1.81 5.31
N ILE A 38 2.28 -2.94 4.65
CA ILE A 38 1.24 -3.94 4.35
C ILE A 38 0.58 -4.44 5.64
N ASN A 39 1.36 -4.78 6.68
CA ASN A 39 0.80 -5.27 7.94
C ASN A 39 -0.09 -4.22 8.63
N LYS A 40 0.29 -2.95 8.57
CA LYS A 40 -0.53 -1.84 9.09
C LYS A 40 -1.81 -1.67 8.27
N ASP A 41 -1.72 -1.72 6.95
CA ASP A 41 -2.85 -1.60 6.04
C ASP A 41 -3.87 -2.75 6.27
N VAL A 42 -3.39 -3.98 6.42
CA VAL A 42 -4.22 -5.15 6.74
C VAL A 42 -4.89 -5.01 8.10
N TRP A 43 -4.17 -4.53 9.11
CA TRP A 43 -4.80 -4.28 10.41
C TRP A 43 -5.90 -3.22 10.31
N ILE A 44 -5.68 -2.15 9.54
CA ILE A 44 -6.69 -1.11 9.33
C ILE A 44 -7.93 -1.69 8.64
N LEU A 45 -7.75 -2.50 7.59
CA LEU A 45 -8.85 -3.19 6.91
C LEU A 45 -9.69 -4.04 7.87
N ASN A 46 -9.04 -4.71 8.84
CA ASN A 46 -9.72 -5.64 9.73
C ASN A 46 -10.30 -4.99 11.00
N ASN A 47 -9.83 -3.81 11.40
CA ASN A 47 -10.15 -3.21 12.70
C ASN A 47 -10.86 -1.85 12.60
N THR A 48 -11.13 -1.36 11.39
CA THR A 48 -11.76 -0.05 11.18
C THR A 48 -12.88 -0.14 10.14
N SER A 49 -13.56 0.99 9.87
CA SER A 49 -14.61 1.09 8.84
C SER A 49 -14.10 1.26 7.41
N VAL A 50 -12.78 1.12 7.19
CA VAL A 50 -12.15 1.17 5.86
C VAL A 50 -12.64 -0.01 5.03
N LYS A 51 -13.17 0.29 3.84
CA LYS A 51 -13.76 -0.70 2.91
C LYS A 51 -12.71 -1.37 2.03
N SER A 52 -11.70 -0.62 1.60
CA SER A 52 -10.61 -1.15 0.78
C SER A 52 -9.37 -0.30 0.86
N ILE A 53 -8.23 -0.91 0.52
CA ILE A 53 -6.94 -0.25 0.36
C ILE A 53 -6.46 -0.49 -1.07
N GLU A 54 -5.99 0.56 -1.70
CA GLU A 54 -5.52 0.57 -3.08
C GLU A 54 -4.07 1.06 -3.14
N TRP A 55 -3.19 0.25 -3.73
CA TRP A 55 -1.82 0.63 -4.03
C TRP A 55 -1.70 0.93 -5.52
N GLN A 56 -1.27 2.15 -5.83
CA GLN A 56 -1.15 2.72 -7.17
C GLN A 56 0.33 2.77 -7.51
N PHE A 57 0.76 2.02 -8.53
CA PHE A 57 2.15 2.01 -8.99
C PHE A 57 2.30 2.85 -10.25
N TYR A 58 3.19 3.81 -10.21
CA TYR A 58 3.50 4.71 -11.32
C TYR A 58 4.90 4.47 -11.85
N TRP A 59 5.07 4.59 -13.17
CA TRP A 59 6.39 4.72 -13.78
C TRP A 59 7.15 5.93 -13.22
N SER A 60 8.44 5.77 -12.98
CA SER A 60 9.34 6.83 -12.56
C SER A 60 10.28 7.19 -13.70
N GLU A 61 10.18 8.41 -14.21
CA GLU A 61 11.11 8.96 -15.21
C GLU A 61 12.54 9.09 -14.68
N VAL A 62 12.70 9.29 -13.36
CA VAL A 62 14.02 9.47 -12.74
C VAL A 62 14.80 8.16 -12.72
N SER A 63 14.14 7.05 -12.37
CA SER A 63 14.79 5.74 -12.26
C SER A 63 14.56 4.85 -13.48
N GLN A 64 13.76 5.29 -14.47
CA GLN A 64 13.35 4.50 -15.63
C GLN A 64 12.86 3.09 -15.25
N THR A 65 12.05 3.01 -14.20
CA THR A 65 11.47 1.76 -13.69
C THR A 65 10.04 1.99 -13.20
N GLY A 66 9.29 0.92 -13.00
CA GLY A 66 7.94 0.97 -12.44
C GLY A 66 7.47 -0.37 -11.91
N GLY A 67 6.48 -0.31 -11.02
CA GLY A 67 5.75 -1.49 -10.56
C GLY A 67 6.36 -2.22 -9.35
N PRO A 68 5.59 -3.14 -8.75
CA PRO A 68 6.05 -4.02 -7.70
C PRO A 68 6.82 -5.22 -8.28
N SER A 69 7.72 -5.78 -7.47
CA SER A 69 8.26 -7.12 -7.72
C SER A 69 7.16 -8.18 -7.69
N GLY A 70 7.38 -9.34 -8.32
CA GLY A 70 6.40 -10.43 -8.30
C GLY A 70 6.06 -10.91 -6.88
N LEU A 71 7.03 -10.91 -5.96
CA LEU A 71 6.80 -11.22 -4.55
C LEU A 71 5.92 -10.18 -3.85
N LEU A 72 6.14 -8.89 -4.14
CA LEU A 72 5.33 -7.82 -3.59
C LEU A 72 3.90 -7.87 -4.12
N LEU A 73 3.72 -8.06 -5.43
CA LEU A 73 2.39 -8.18 -6.03
C LEU A 73 1.61 -9.35 -5.42
N LYS A 74 2.28 -10.51 -5.24
CA LYS A 74 1.68 -11.69 -4.61
C LYS A 74 1.27 -11.40 -3.17
N GLU A 75 2.13 -10.76 -2.38
CA GLU A 75 1.80 -10.42 -0.99
C GLU A 75 0.62 -9.45 -0.91
N LEU A 76 0.60 -8.39 -1.71
CA LEU A 76 -0.53 -7.43 -1.75
C LEU A 76 -1.85 -8.12 -2.10
N THR A 77 -1.83 -8.94 -3.16
CA THR A 77 -3.02 -9.67 -3.62
C THR A 77 -3.52 -10.66 -2.58
N ASN A 78 -2.62 -11.43 -1.95
CA ASN A 78 -2.95 -12.38 -0.89
C ASN A 78 -3.60 -11.72 0.33
N ARG A 79 -3.26 -10.45 0.60
CA ARG A 79 -3.76 -9.67 1.72
C ARG A 79 -5.03 -8.86 1.39
N GLY A 80 -5.58 -9.01 0.18
CA GLY A 80 -6.78 -8.30 -0.26
C GLY A 80 -6.57 -6.82 -0.59
N ILE A 81 -5.31 -6.39 -0.77
CA ILE A 81 -4.98 -5.03 -1.19
C ILE A 81 -5.09 -4.97 -2.73
N LYS A 82 -5.85 -3.99 -3.23
CA LYS A 82 -6.05 -3.81 -4.67
C LYS A 82 -4.83 -3.11 -5.27
N VAL A 83 -4.38 -3.59 -6.42
CA VAL A 83 -3.21 -3.05 -7.12
C VAL A 83 -3.63 -2.46 -8.46
N PHE A 84 -3.15 -1.25 -8.73
CA PHE A 84 -3.36 -0.53 -9.99
C PHE A 84 -2.01 -0.07 -10.54
N PHE A 85 -1.90 -0.07 -11.86
CA PHE A 85 -0.70 0.32 -12.60
C PHE A 85 -1.02 1.51 -13.48
N HIS A 86 -0.08 2.48 -13.55
CA HIS A 86 -0.15 3.69 -14.34
C HIS A 86 1.15 3.93 -15.09
#